data_AF-A0A419DTX3-F1
#
_entry.id   AF-A0A419DTX3-F1
#
_cell.length_a   1.000
_cell.length_b   1.000
_cell.length_c   1.000
_cell.angle_alpha   90.00
_cell.angle_beta   90.00
_cell.angle_gamma   90.00
#
_symmetry.space_group_name_H-M   'P 1'
#
loop_
_entity.id
_entity.type
_entity.pdbx_description
1 polymer ?
#
loop_
_entity_poly.entity_id
_entity_poly.type
_entity_poly.pdbx_seq_one_letter_code
_entity_poly.pdbx_strand_id
1 'polypeptide(L)' 'MVLISREGKFMIPSGNTVVIEGRDVLLVLANMADLSIFQQTVA' A
#
# COMPACT_ATOMS: atom_id res chain seq x y z
N MET A 1 8.13 0.71 -4.72
CA MET A 1 8.25 -0.10 -3.47
C MET A 1 7.08 0.23 -2.58
N VAL A 2 6.50 -0.76 -1.88
CA VAL A 2 5.34 -0.56 -0.98
C VAL A 2 5.69 -1.06 0.41
N LEU A 3 5.28 -0.33 1.44
CA LEU A 3 5.31 -0.70 2.84
C LEU A 3 3.90 -0.54 3.41
N ILE A 4 3.49 -1.47 4.26
CA ILE A 4 2.20 -1.41 4.94
C ILE A 4 2.45 -1.04 6.39
N SER A 5 1.73 -0.05 6.90
CA SER A 5 1.62 0.25 8.32
C SER A 5 0.26 -0.25 8.82
N ARG A 6 0.27 -1.26 9.68
CA ARG A 6 -0.91 -1.85 10.32
C ARG A 6 -0.70 -1.92 11.82
N GLU A 7 -1.62 -1.34 12.59
CA GLU A 7 -1.57 -1.33 14.06
C GLU A 7 -0.21 -0.83 14.64
N GLY A 8 0.41 0.15 13.99
CA GLY A 8 1.71 0.71 14.40
C GLY A 8 2.92 -0.16 14.06
N LYS A 9 2.73 -1.28 13.34
CA LYS A 9 3.81 -2.13 12.82
C LYS A 9 3.98 -1.90 11.32
N PHE A 10 5.23 -1.91 10.87
CA PHE A 10 5.59 -1.82 9.45
C PHE A 10 5.90 -3.22 8.91
N MET A 11 5.33 -3.55 7.75
CA MET A 11 5.57 -4.82 7.07
C MET A 11 5.83 -4.60 5.57
N ILE A 12 6.75 -5.39 5.03
CA ILE A 12 6.98 -5.47 3.57
C ILE A 12 6.00 -6.51 3.02
N PRO A 13 5.13 -6.14 2.06
CA PRO A 13 4.21 -7.09 1.46
C PRO A 13 4.98 -8.18 0.69
N SER A 14 4.67 -9.43 1.00
CA SER A 14 5.01 -10.60 0.18
C SER A 14 3.92 -10.86 -0.86
N GLY A 15 4.17 -11.72 -1.85
CA GLY A 15 3.27 -11.95 -3.00
C GLY A 15 1.83 -12.34 -2.68
N ASN A 16 1.53 -12.75 -1.45
CA ASN A 16 0.18 -13.11 -0.99
C ASN A 16 -0.41 -12.10 0.02
N THR A 17 0.16 -10.89 0.11
CA THR A 17 -0.29 -9.90 1.10
C THR A 17 -1.62 -9.31 0.66
N VAL A 18 -2.67 -9.58 1.44
CA VAL A 18 -3.99 -8.98 1.25
C VAL A 18 -4.00 -7.61 1.91
N VAL A 19 -3.98 -6.57 1.08
CA VAL A 19 -4.00 -5.15 1.47
C VAL A 19 -5.44 -4.66 1.60
N ILE A 20 -6.26 -5.31 2.44
CA ILE A 20 -7.68 -4.95 2.60
C ILE A 20 -8.13 -5.19 4.05
N GLU A 21 -7.41 -4.63 5.02
CA GLU A 21 -8.02 -4.30 6.30
C GLU A 21 -8.22 -2.79 6.32
N GLY A 22 -9.43 -2.31 6.62
CA GLY A 22 -9.83 -0.89 6.50
C GLY A 22 -9.05 0.11 7.40
N ARG A 23 -7.91 -0.30 7.96
CA ARG A 23 -7.01 0.47 8.82
C ARG A 23 -5.57 0.47 8.32
N ASP A 24 -5.29 -0.15 7.17
CA ASP A 24 -3.97 -0.18 6.58
C ASP A 24 -3.59 1.17 5.96
N VAL A 25 -2.35 1.60 6.22
CA VAL A 25 -1.74 2.74 5.53
C VAL A 25 -0.63 2.23 4.63
N LEU A 26 -0.67 2.63 3.36
CA LEU A 26 0.33 2.26 2.36
C LEU A 26 1.33 3.39 2.16
N LEU A 27 2.60 3.11 2.43
CA LEU A 27 3.71 3.97 2.05
C LEU A 27 4.26 3.47 0.71
N VAL A 28 4.07 4.28 -0.34
CA VAL A 28 4.40 3.92 -1.72
C VAL A 28 5.42 4.90 -2.29
N LEU A 29 6.53 4.37 -2.80
CA LEU A 29 7.47 5.14 -3.62
C LEU A 29 7.12 4.91 -5.10
N ALA A 30 6.58 5.95 -5.72
CA ALA A 30 6.17 5.99 -7.13
C ALA A 30 6.29 7.43 -7.66
N ASN A 31 6.34 7.60 -8.98
CA ASN A 31 6.12 8.91 -9.59
C ASN A 31 4.63 9.29 -9.53
N MET A 32 4.30 10.53 -9.90
CA MET A 32 2.92 11.04 -9.79
C MET A 32 1.92 10.33 -10.71
N ALA A 33 2.34 9.90 -11.91
CA ALA A 33 1.47 9.21 -12.85
C ALA A 33 1.10 7.82 -12.32
N ASP A 34 2.10 7.07 -11.87
CA ASP A 34 1.93 5.72 -11.32
C ASP A 34 1.15 5.76 -10.00
N LEU A 35 1.39 6.77 -9.15
CA LEU A 35 0.64 6.96 -7.90
C LEU A 35 -0.84 7.22 -8.18
N SER A 36 -1.17 8.04 -9.18
CA SER A 36 -2.55 8.34 -9.56
C SER A 36 -3.30 7.09 -10.05
N ILE A 37 -2.66 6.29 -10.92
CA ILE A 37 -3.22 5.02 -11.40
C ILE A 37 -3.39 4.04 -10.24
N PHE A 38 -2.39 3.95 -9.35
CA PHE A 38 -2.45 3.10 -8.17
C PHE A 38 -3.66 3.46 -7.30
N GLN A 39 -3.84 4.73 -6.94
CA GLN A 39 -4.96 5.20 -6.13
C GLN A 39 -6.33 4.87 -6.75
N GLN A 40 -6.47 4.94 -8.07
CA GLN A 40 -7.70 4.57 -8.77
C GLN A 40 -7.95 3.06 -8.78
N THR A 41 -6.92 2.24 -8.63
CA THR A 41 -7.01 0.77 -8.67
C THR A 41 -7.35 0.17 -7.31
N VAL A 42 -6.93 0.81 -6.20
CA VAL A 42 -7.15 0.31 -4.82
C VAL A 42 -8.36 0.93 -4.12
N ALA A 43 -8.93 2.03 -4.64
CA ALA A 43 -10.14 2.69 -4.11
C ALA A 43 -11.41 2.10 -4.73
#